data_AF-A0A3B5BDV8-F1
#
_entry.id   AF-A0A3B5BDV8-F1
#
_cell.length_a   1.000
_cell.length_b   1.000
_cell.length_c   1.000
_cell.angle_alpha   90.00
_cell.angle_beta   90.00
_cell.angle_gamma   90.00
#
_symmetry.space_group_name_H-M   'P 1'
#
loop_
_entity.id
_entity.type
_entity.pdbx_description
1 polymer ?
#
loop_
_entity_poly.entity_id
_entity_poly.type
_entity_poly.pdbx_seq_one_letter_code
_entity_poly.pdbx_strand_id
1 'polypeptide(L)'
;MEVWTGVSQVSVVLYVCTLLWKRQQILDVLHRCDLTCAFLIGPLIGPLVAALCCTESPDSYSGAVCGGCCCSVGLICIIARKQKLLPVQNRAVLVTGCDSGFGQALVQQLSRMGLKVFAGVLDVNGVGAQRLRELRRENLQLLQLDITDAAQVEAALQHVQTQVSDSGLWGLVNNAGVLQCPVDAELQPLAAFRRCMDVNFLSAVHMCQLFLPLLRRAAGRIVNVSSLAAEVPMPMFGAYGASKAALKVVSEVMRQELAPWGVRVSVIQPAGFRTSTSDRFTDSVRRHAAQLLATVSAEARADYGDSYISSLSGGLAIMSRQAAADLSPVVDDMCDALLSANPRALYAPGQMGWLLPFLHRTCSTTVFDAIISHLPKYTNQQPEVQRLLWTVGSLFKL
;
A
#
# COMPACT_ATOMS: atom_id res chain seq x y z
N MET A 1 -25.00 -13.88 -44.95
CA MET A 1 -24.70 -14.73 -43.77
C MET A 1 -23.20 -14.65 -43.45
N GLU A 2 -22.69 -13.47 -43.13
CA GLU A 2 -21.26 -13.27 -42.80
C GLU A 2 -21.11 -12.19 -41.72
N VAL A 3 -21.50 -12.52 -40.47
CA VAL A 3 -21.19 -11.67 -39.30
C VAL A 3 -20.72 -12.50 -38.09
N TRP A 4 -20.69 -13.84 -38.17
CA TRP A 4 -20.51 -14.70 -36.99
C TRP A 4 -19.12 -15.30 -36.78
N THR A 5 -18.13 -15.02 -37.62
CA THR A 5 -16.76 -15.59 -37.47
C THR A 5 -15.78 -14.68 -36.72
N GLY A 6 -16.09 -13.39 -36.55
CA GLY A 6 -15.20 -12.45 -35.83
C GLY A 6 -15.33 -12.47 -34.31
N VAL A 7 -16.48 -12.91 -33.77
CA VAL A 7 -16.76 -12.88 -32.33
C VAL A 7 -15.95 -13.96 -31.59
N SER A 8 -15.68 -15.10 -32.22
CA SER A 8 -14.95 -16.21 -31.57
C SER A 8 -13.47 -15.91 -31.34
N GLN A 9 -12.80 -15.21 -32.26
CA GLN A 9 -11.39 -14.85 -32.09
C GLN A 9 -11.21 -13.77 -31.01
N VAL A 10 -12.11 -12.79 -30.94
CA VAL A 10 -12.08 -11.77 -29.88
C VAL A 10 -12.36 -12.41 -28.51
N SER A 11 -13.31 -13.35 -28.42
CA SER A 11 -13.58 -14.09 -27.18
C SER A 11 -12.43 -15.00 -26.76
N VAL A 12 -11.74 -15.67 -27.69
CA VAL A 12 -10.56 -16.48 -27.40
C VAL A 12 -9.39 -15.60 -26.98
N VAL A 13 -9.16 -14.46 -27.64
CA VAL A 13 -8.13 -13.49 -27.23
C VAL A 13 -8.45 -12.91 -25.87
N LEU A 14 -9.69 -12.53 -25.57
CA LEU A 14 -10.10 -12.05 -24.25
C LEU A 14 -9.99 -13.15 -23.19
N TYR A 15 -10.32 -14.40 -23.51
CA TYR A 15 -10.19 -15.54 -22.61
C TYR A 15 -8.72 -15.87 -22.33
N VAL A 16 -7.87 -15.88 -23.36
CA VAL A 16 -6.42 -16.04 -23.25
C VAL A 16 -5.81 -14.86 -22.51
N CYS A 17 -6.24 -13.63 -22.75
CA CYS A 17 -5.82 -12.45 -21.98
C CYS A 17 -6.28 -12.53 -20.52
N THR A 18 -7.46 -13.09 -20.24
CA THR A 18 -7.96 -13.31 -18.87
C THR A 18 -7.17 -14.41 -18.17
N LEU A 19 -6.81 -15.48 -18.88
CA LEU A 19 -5.94 -16.55 -18.39
C LEU A 19 -4.50 -16.06 -18.20
N LEU A 20 -3.97 -15.23 -19.09
CA LEU A 20 -2.66 -14.59 -18.96
C LEU A 20 -2.65 -13.54 -17.85
N TRP A 21 -3.76 -12.83 -17.63
CA TRP A 21 -3.94 -11.91 -16.51
C TRP A 21 -4.01 -12.66 -15.18
N LYS A 22 -4.79 -13.75 -15.11
CA LYS A 22 -4.80 -14.67 -13.96
C LYS A 22 -3.42 -15.32 -13.75
N ARG A 23 -2.71 -15.68 -14.82
CA ARG A 23 -1.32 -16.17 -14.78
C ARG A 23 -0.36 -15.11 -14.25
N GLN A 24 -0.48 -13.85 -14.68
CA GLN A 24 0.32 -12.75 -14.15
C GLN A 24 0.04 -12.53 -12.66
N GLN A 25 -1.23 -12.61 -12.22
CA GLN A 25 -1.59 -12.55 -10.80
C GLN A 25 -1.04 -13.74 -10.01
N ILE A 26 -1.06 -14.96 -10.56
CA ILE A 26 -0.46 -16.15 -9.95
C ILE A 26 1.06 -16.01 -9.90
N LEU A 27 1.70 -15.48 -10.94
CA LEU A 27 3.14 -15.22 -10.98
C LEU A 27 3.53 -14.14 -9.96
N ASP A 28 2.72 -13.11 -9.78
CA ASP A 28 2.88 -12.09 -8.74
C ASP A 28 2.71 -12.70 -7.34
N VAL A 29 1.83 -13.68 -7.15
CA VAL A 29 1.66 -14.44 -5.89
C VAL A 29 2.86 -15.36 -5.65
N LEU A 30 3.33 -16.09 -6.67
CA LEU A 30 4.50 -16.96 -6.59
C LEU A 30 5.79 -16.18 -6.34
N HIS A 31 5.89 -14.95 -6.85
CA HIS A 31 6.96 -14.00 -6.53
C HIS A 31 6.96 -13.51 -5.07
N ARG A 32 5.83 -13.63 -4.36
CA ARG A 32 5.61 -13.14 -2.99
C ARG A 32 5.67 -14.23 -1.94
N CYS A 33 5.68 -15.50 -2.35
CA CYS A 33 5.89 -16.65 -1.49
C CYS A 33 7.38 -16.78 -1.16
N ASP A 34 7.72 -16.81 0.14
CA ASP A 34 9.06 -17.20 0.60
C ASP A 34 9.48 -18.53 -0.05
N LEU A 35 10.79 -18.75 -0.23
CA LEU A 35 11.35 -19.91 -0.97
C LEU A 35 10.73 -21.26 -0.53
N THR A 36 10.31 -21.38 0.73
CA THR A 36 9.64 -22.55 1.32
C THR A 36 8.25 -22.84 0.73
N CYS A 37 7.48 -21.84 0.31
CA CYS A 37 6.18 -22.03 -0.35
C CYS A 37 6.31 -22.37 -1.84
N ALA A 38 7.37 -21.90 -2.51
CA ALA A 38 7.62 -22.25 -3.92
C ALA A 38 7.84 -23.76 -4.12
N PHE A 39 8.45 -24.45 -3.14
CA PHE A 39 8.61 -25.91 -3.14
C PHE A 39 7.31 -26.69 -2.92
N LEU A 40 6.30 -26.10 -2.27
CA LEU A 40 5.00 -26.74 -2.00
C LEU A 40 3.96 -26.45 -3.09
N ILE A 41 4.02 -25.28 -3.73
CA ILE A 41 3.02 -24.81 -4.70
C ILE A 41 3.39 -25.20 -6.15
N GLY A 42 4.70 -25.27 -6.46
CA GLY A 42 5.20 -25.69 -7.78
C GLY A 42 4.62 -27.03 -8.28
N PRO A 43 4.55 -28.09 -7.43
CA PRO A 43 3.94 -29.37 -7.80
C PRO A 43 2.41 -29.34 -7.98
N LEU A 44 1.70 -28.33 -7.47
CA LEU A 44 0.24 -28.20 -7.55
C LEU A 44 -0.22 -27.35 -8.75
N ILE A 45 0.53 -26.31 -9.11
CA ILE A 45 0.20 -25.42 -10.23
C ILE A 45 0.68 -25.98 -11.57
N GLY A 46 1.82 -26.68 -11.59
CA GLY A 46 2.37 -27.29 -12.80
C GLY A 46 1.39 -28.22 -13.53
N PRO A 47 0.72 -29.17 -12.83
CA PRO A 47 -0.29 -30.03 -13.41
C PRO A 47 -1.56 -29.28 -13.83
N LEU A 48 -1.95 -28.22 -13.10
CA LEU A 48 -3.15 -27.44 -13.40
C LEU A 48 -3.00 -26.60 -14.68
N VAL A 49 -1.82 -26.02 -14.88
CA VAL A 49 -1.48 -25.26 -16.11
C VAL A 49 -1.27 -26.22 -17.29
N ALA A 50 -0.67 -27.40 -17.07
CA ALA A 50 -0.56 -28.43 -18.10
C ALA A 50 -1.95 -28.98 -18.52
N ALA A 51 -2.86 -29.17 -17.56
CA ALA A 51 -4.23 -29.62 -17.83
C ALA A 51 -5.06 -28.57 -18.59
N LEU A 52 -4.83 -27.27 -18.35
CA LEU A 52 -5.51 -26.18 -19.07
C LEU A 52 -4.97 -25.96 -20.50
N CYS A 53 -3.73 -26.38 -20.79
CA CYS A 53 -3.12 -26.23 -22.10
C CYS A 53 -3.27 -27.48 -23.00
N CYS A 54 -3.66 -28.63 -22.44
CA CYS A 54 -3.78 -29.89 -23.17
C CYS A 54 -5.24 -30.32 -23.31
N THR A 55 -6.00 -29.60 -24.14
CA THR A 55 -7.15 -30.20 -24.83
C THR A 55 -6.70 -30.42 -26.27
N GLU A 56 -6.58 -31.69 -26.67
CA GLU A 56 -6.24 -32.20 -28.02
C GLU A 56 -4.78 -32.69 -28.22
N SER A 57 -4.51 -33.93 -27.77
CA SER A 57 -3.81 -35.03 -28.47
C SER A 57 -3.02 -35.92 -27.49
N PRO A 58 -3.08 -37.26 -27.60
CA PRO A 58 -2.47 -38.17 -26.61
C PRO A 58 -0.94 -38.29 -26.66
N ASP A 59 -0.26 -37.71 -27.65
CA ASP A 59 1.17 -37.97 -27.91
C ASP A 59 2.14 -36.92 -27.32
N SER A 60 1.67 -35.97 -26.51
CA SER A 60 2.47 -34.82 -26.05
C SER A 60 2.93 -34.88 -24.59
N TYR A 61 3.10 -36.07 -24.01
CA TYR A 61 3.56 -36.22 -22.62
C TYR A 61 5.00 -35.69 -22.42
N SER A 62 5.88 -35.89 -23.41
CA SER A 62 7.25 -35.37 -23.37
C SER A 62 7.32 -33.83 -23.51
N GLY A 63 6.39 -33.23 -24.25
CA GLY A 63 6.26 -31.77 -24.39
C GLY A 63 5.74 -31.10 -23.11
N ALA A 64 4.80 -31.74 -22.41
CA ALA A 64 4.24 -31.24 -21.15
C ALA A 64 5.26 -31.25 -20.00
N VAL A 65 6.10 -32.29 -19.89
CA VAL A 65 7.16 -32.37 -18.88
C VAL A 65 8.27 -31.35 -19.16
N CYS A 66 8.71 -31.21 -20.42
CA CYS A 66 9.67 -30.17 -20.80
C CYS A 66 9.13 -28.74 -20.58
N GLY A 67 7.87 -28.48 -20.95
CA GLY A 67 7.23 -27.17 -20.72
C GLY A 67 7.06 -26.84 -19.24
N GLY A 68 6.70 -27.83 -18.41
CA GLY A 68 6.62 -27.71 -16.96
C GLY A 68 7.98 -27.43 -16.31
N CYS A 69 9.03 -28.16 -16.71
CA CYS A 69 10.41 -27.97 -16.26
C CYS A 69 10.99 -26.61 -16.71
N CYS A 70 10.76 -26.17 -17.94
CA CYS A 70 11.21 -24.86 -18.41
C CYS A 70 10.48 -23.70 -17.72
N CYS A 71 9.17 -23.84 -17.43
CA CYS A 71 8.42 -22.84 -16.67
C CYS A 71 8.87 -22.77 -15.22
N SER A 72 9.17 -23.91 -14.59
CA SER A 72 9.65 -23.95 -13.19
C SER A 72 11.11 -23.50 -13.08
N VAL A 73 11.99 -23.83 -14.03
CA VAL A 73 13.36 -23.27 -14.09
C VAL A 73 13.32 -21.77 -14.40
N GLY A 74 12.46 -21.30 -15.31
CA GLY A 74 12.25 -19.87 -15.56
C GLY A 74 11.74 -19.14 -14.31
N LEU A 75 10.79 -19.74 -13.59
CA LEU A 75 10.26 -19.23 -12.32
C LEU A 75 11.34 -19.22 -11.24
N ILE A 76 12.14 -20.28 -11.11
CA ILE A 76 13.28 -20.36 -10.18
C ILE A 76 14.36 -19.34 -10.54
N CYS A 77 14.67 -19.12 -11.82
CA CYS A 77 15.66 -18.11 -12.24
C CYS A 77 15.15 -16.67 -12.02
N ILE A 78 13.83 -16.46 -12.09
CA ILE A 78 13.17 -15.19 -11.80
C ILE A 78 13.10 -14.95 -10.28
N ILE A 79 12.83 -15.98 -9.48
CA ILE A 79 12.77 -15.93 -8.00
C ILE A 79 14.18 -15.87 -7.37
N ALA A 80 15.15 -16.60 -7.92
CA ALA A 80 16.52 -16.72 -7.40
C ALA A 80 17.49 -15.65 -7.94
N ARG A 81 17.02 -14.71 -8.78
CA ARG A 81 17.85 -13.58 -9.21
C ARG A 81 18.14 -12.70 -7.99
N LYS A 82 19.35 -12.85 -7.42
CA LYS A 82 19.88 -11.89 -6.44
C LYS A 82 19.70 -10.48 -7.02
N GLN A 83 18.93 -9.66 -6.33
CA GLN A 83 18.66 -8.30 -6.77
C GLN A 83 19.96 -7.51 -6.78
N LYS A 84 20.39 -7.10 -7.97
CA LYS A 84 21.56 -6.23 -8.12
C LYS A 84 21.17 -4.84 -7.62
N LEU A 85 21.71 -4.45 -6.47
CA LEU A 85 21.60 -3.09 -5.98
C LEU A 85 22.50 -2.15 -6.78
N LEU A 86 21.99 -0.98 -7.07
CA LEU A 86 22.69 0.11 -7.72
C LEU A 86 23.52 0.89 -6.68
N PRO A 87 24.65 1.49 -7.10
CA PRO A 87 25.54 2.23 -6.20
C PRO A 87 24.82 3.41 -5.54
N VAL A 88 25.16 3.72 -4.29
CA VAL A 88 24.52 4.78 -3.49
C VAL A 88 25.20 6.14 -3.62
N GLN A 89 26.43 6.17 -4.15
CA GLN A 89 27.26 7.37 -4.23
C GLN A 89 26.58 8.46 -5.07
N ASN A 90 26.64 9.70 -4.58
CA ASN A 90 26.09 10.90 -5.24
C ASN A 90 24.58 10.86 -5.53
N ARG A 91 23.82 10.03 -4.80
CA ARG A 91 22.36 9.95 -4.94
C ARG A 91 21.65 10.68 -3.82
N ALA A 92 20.70 11.52 -4.21
CA ALA A 92 19.87 12.28 -3.29
C ALA A 92 18.43 11.75 -3.25
N VAL A 93 17.86 11.60 -2.06
CA VAL A 93 16.47 11.12 -1.86
C VAL A 93 15.71 12.11 -1.00
N LEU A 94 14.52 12.49 -1.43
CA LEU A 94 13.54 13.23 -0.63
C LEU A 94 12.52 12.25 -0.06
N VAL A 95 12.34 12.26 1.26
CA VAL A 95 11.33 11.46 1.96
C VAL A 95 10.37 12.41 2.68
N THR A 96 9.06 12.22 2.50
CA THR A 96 8.02 13.00 3.19
C THR A 96 7.52 12.29 4.45
N GLY A 97 7.08 13.04 5.47
CA GLY A 97 6.48 12.45 6.68
C GLY A 97 7.50 11.72 7.56
N CYS A 98 8.62 12.36 7.86
CA CYS A 98 9.75 11.77 8.58
C CYS A 98 9.70 11.96 10.11
N ASP A 99 8.60 12.52 10.64
CA ASP A 99 8.43 12.77 12.08
C ASP A 99 8.44 11.48 12.92
N SER A 100 7.96 10.36 12.36
CA SER A 100 7.89 9.05 13.00
C SER A 100 7.72 7.91 11.99
N GLY A 101 7.57 6.68 12.49
CA GLY A 101 7.16 5.52 11.68
C GLY A 101 8.13 5.18 10.54
N PHE A 102 7.56 4.79 9.39
CA PHE A 102 8.33 4.34 8.23
C PHE A 102 9.27 5.41 7.69
N GLY A 103 8.82 6.67 7.58
CA GLY A 103 9.64 7.76 7.06
C GLY A 103 10.88 8.00 7.90
N GLN A 104 10.74 8.02 9.24
CA GLN A 104 11.87 8.17 10.16
C GLN A 104 12.85 6.99 10.05
N ALA A 105 12.33 5.76 10.04
CA ALA A 105 13.15 4.55 9.95
C ALA A 105 13.89 4.45 8.59
N LEU A 106 13.23 4.82 7.49
CA LEU A 106 13.84 4.86 6.17
C LEU A 106 14.97 5.89 6.09
N VAL A 107 14.75 7.10 6.60
CA VAL A 107 15.79 8.15 6.63
C VAL A 107 17.02 7.70 7.41
N GLN A 108 16.81 7.01 8.54
CA GLN A 108 17.91 6.41 9.31
C GLN A 108 18.68 5.37 8.49
N GLN A 109 17.98 4.49 7.76
CA GLN A 109 18.61 3.48 6.93
C GLN A 109 19.36 4.08 5.74
N LEU A 110 18.73 4.97 4.97
CA LEU A 110 19.33 5.60 3.79
C LEU A 110 20.55 6.46 4.16
N SER A 111 20.50 7.19 5.28
CA SER A 111 21.65 7.98 5.75
C SER A 111 22.81 7.09 6.22
N ARG A 112 22.55 5.95 6.87
CA ARG A 112 23.59 4.95 7.19
C ARG A 112 24.22 4.35 5.94
N MET A 113 23.46 4.19 4.86
CA MET A 113 23.95 3.71 3.57
C MET A 113 24.75 4.77 2.79
N GLY A 114 24.79 6.03 3.25
CA GLY A 114 25.59 7.08 2.65
C GLY A 114 24.89 7.89 1.55
N LEU A 115 23.57 7.74 1.36
CA LEU A 115 22.81 8.59 0.43
C LEU A 115 22.67 10.00 1.02
N LYS A 116 22.58 11.03 0.16
CA LYS A 116 22.11 12.35 0.58
C LYS A 116 20.60 12.27 0.81
N VAL A 117 20.13 12.59 2.01
CA VAL A 117 18.72 12.45 2.37
C VAL A 117 18.16 13.80 2.79
N PHE A 118 17.08 14.20 2.12
CA PHE A 118 16.23 15.30 2.54
C PHE A 118 15.02 14.69 3.26
N ALA A 119 14.91 14.94 4.56
CA ALA A 119 13.83 14.43 5.39
C ALA A 119 12.81 15.54 5.65
N GLY A 120 11.65 15.46 5.02
CA GLY A 120 10.52 16.35 5.22
C GLY A 120 9.78 16.04 6.52
N VAL A 121 9.75 17.00 7.43
CA VAL A 121 9.09 16.93 8.75
C VAL A 121 8.10 18.08 8.89
N LEU A 122 7.00 17.85 9.62
CA LEU A 122 5.97 18.87 9.84
C LEU A 122 6.43 20.01 10.74
N ASP A 123 7.37 19.76 11.64
CA ASP A 123 7.98 20.79 12.48
C ASP A 123 9.46 20.46 12.66
N VAL A 124 10.33 21.28 12.08
CA VAL A 124 11.78 21.11 12.23
C VAL A 124 12.23 21.23 13.68
N ASN A 125 11.49 21.90 14.56
CA ASN A 125 11.84 21.99 15.98
C ASN A 125 11.17 20.88 16.83
N GLY A 126 10.30 20.08 16.21
CA GLY A 126 9.55 19.03 16.87
C GLY A 126 10.40 17.82 17.28
N VAL A 127 9.83 16.99 18.16
CA VAL A 127 10.49 15.79 18.72
C VAL A 127 10.97 14.81 17.64
N GLY A 128 10.20 14.64 16.56
CA GLY A 128 10.57 13.77 15.44
C GLY A 128 11.83 14.25 14.72
N ALA A 129 11.91 15.56 14.47
CA ALA A 129 13.08 16.20 13.88
C ALA A 129 14.30 16.16 14.81
N GLN A 130 14.11 16.36 16.12
CA GLN A 130 15.19 16.24 17.11
C GLN A 130 15.84 14.85 17.09
N ARG A 131 15.04 13.77 17.09
CA ARG A 131 15.54 12.39 16.97
C ARG A 131 16.36 12.16 15.71
N LEU A 132 15.99 12.79 14.60
CA LEU A 132 16.76 12.70 13.35
C LEU A 132 18.08 13.48 13.44
N ARG A 133 18.12 14.64 14.12
CA ARG A 133 19.38 15.39 14.34
C ARG A 133 20.36 14.64 15.23
N GLU A 134 19.86 13.91 16.23
CA GLU A 134 20.67 13.08 17.14
C GLU A 134 21.48 12.00 16.42
N LEU A 135 21.09 11.62 15.19
CA LEU A 135 21.85 10.69 14.35
C LEU A 135 23.22 11.26 13.92
N ARG A 136 23.40 12.59 13.97
CA ARG A 136 24.63 13.32 13.62
C ARG A 136 25.21 12.91 12.26
N ARG A 137 24.35 12.87 11.24
CA ARG A 137 24.69 12.47 9.87
C ARG A 137 24.83 13.71 8.98
N GLU A 138 26.01 13.91 8.41
CA GLU A 138 26.29 15.05 7.50
C GLU A 138 25.48 14.97 6.19
N ASN A 139 25.16 13.76 5.76
CA ASN A 139 24.36 13.47 4.58
C ASN A 139 22.84 13.54 4.82
N LEU A 140 22.39 13.96 6.01
CA LEU A 140 20.98 14.10 6.36
C LEU A 140 20.63 15.58 6.57
N GLN A 141 19.69 16.08 5.78
CA GLN A 141 19.13 17.43 5.91
C GLN A 141 17.65 17.36 6.27
N LEU A 142 17.22 18.15 7.25
CA LEU A 142 15.80 18.26 7.61
C LEU A 142 15.16 19.43 6.87
N LEU A 143 13.97 19.20 6.33
CA LEU A 143 13.17 20.22 5.65
C LEU A 143 11.85 20.41 6.39
N GLN A 144 11.49 21.66 6.65
CA GLN A 144 10.15 22.05 7.08
C GLN A 144 9.21 21.81 5.89
N LEU A 145 8.35 20.78 5.98
CA LEU A 145 7.54 20.35 4.85
C LEU A 145 6.20 19.76 5.30
N ASP A 146 5.16 20.61 5.29
CA ASP A 146 3.78 20.17 5.11
C ASP A 146 3.47 20.05 3.62
N ILE A 147 3.18 18.84 3.16
CA ILE A 147 2.89 18.55 1.74
C ILE A 147 1.54 19.13 1.26
N THR A 148 0.72 19.66 2.16
CA THR A 148 -0.51 20.38 1.83
C THR A 148 -0.31 21.89 1.73
N ASP A 149 0.83 22.41 2.19
CA ASP A 149 1.20 23.83 2.12
C ASP A 149 2.04 24.09 0.86
N ALA A 150 1.46 24.78 -0.11
CA ALA A 150 2.12 25.07 -1.38
C ALA A 150 3.41 25.89 -1.22
N ALA A 151 3.48 26.80 -0.24
CA ALA A 151 4.67 27.61 -0.02
C ALA A 151 5.82 26.78 0.56
N GLN A 152 5.52 25.86 1.49
CA GLN A 152 6.53 24.94 2.03
C GLN A 152 7.03 23.95 0.97
N VAL A 153 6.12 23.44 0.13
CA VAL A 153 6.48 22.54 -0.98
C VAL A 153 7.39 23.24 -1.99
N GLU A 154 7.08 24.48 -2.38
CA GLU A 154 7.90 25.28 -3.30
C GLU A 154 9.27 25.59 -2.69
N ALA A 155 9.34 25.99 -1.42
CA ALA A 155 10.59 26.22 -0.72
C ALA A 155 11.46 24.95 -0.66
N ALA A 156 10.85 23.78 -0.41
CA ALA A 156 11.53 22.50 -0.42
C ALA A 156 12.05 22.14 -1.82
N LEU A 157 11.27 22.40 -2.88
CA LEU A 157 11.69 22.20 -4.26
C LEU A 157 12.93 23.03 -4.60
N GLN A 158 12.90 24.34 -4.30
CA GLN A 158 14.02 25.24 -4.55
C GLN A 158 15.27 24.79 -3.82
N HIS A 159 15.14 24.46 -2.53
CA HIS A 159 16.27 23.98 -1.72
C HIS A 159 16.86 22.68 -2.27
N VAL A 160 16.02 21.68 -2.58
CA VAL A 160 16.47 20.41 -3.14
C VAL A 160 17.14 20.63 -4.50
N GLN A 161 16.56 21.46 -5.37
CA GLN A 161 17.10 21.78 -6.69
C GLN A 161 18.50 22.39 -6.60
N THR A 162 18.73 23.36 -5.71
CA THR A 162 20.05 23.94 -5.48
C THR A 162 21.05 22.91 -4.96
N GLN A 163 20.60 21.96 -4.14
CA GLN A 163 21.46 20.99 -3.48
C GLN A 163 21.84 19.79 -4.35
N VAL A 164 21.07 19.49 -5.40
CA VAL A 164 21.36 18.39 -6.35
C VAL A 164 21.90 18.90 -7.70
N SER A 165 21.63 20.15 -8.05
CA SER A 165 22.05 20.76 -9.32
C SER A 165 21.76 19.84 -10.51
N ASP A 166 22.75 19.62 -11.39
CA ASP A 166 22.57 18.84 -12.61
C ASP A 166 22.47 17.32 -12.38
N SER A 167 22.87 16.82 -11.20
CA SER A 167 22.74 15.40 -10.88
C SER A 167 21.28 14.94 -10.71
N GLY A 168 20.38 15.88 -10.45
CA GLY A 168 18.95 15.61 -10.26
C GLY A 168 18.64 14.88 -8.95
N LEU A 169 17.37 14.53 -8.77
CA LEU A 169 16.89 13.83 -7.58
C LEU A 169 16.80 12.33 -7.88
N TRP A 170 17.56 11.50 -7.18
CA TRP A 170 17.51 10.05 -7.39
C TRP A 170 16.20 9.44 -6.93
N GLY A 171 15.65 9.87 -5.79
CA GLY A 171 14.46 9.27 -5.21
C GLY A 171 13.49 10.28 -4.62
N LEU A 172 12.20 10.08 -4.86
CA LEU A 172 11.11 10.71 -4.13
C LEU A 172 10.30 9.61 -3.43
N VAL A 173 10.17 9.70 -2.11
CA VAL A 173 9.35 8.78 -1.31
C VAL A 173 8.17 9.55 -0.72
N ASN A 174 6.99 9.34 -1.30
CA ASN A 174 5.73 9.87 -0.79
C ASN A 174 5.22 8.95 0.33
N ASN A 175 5.72 9.19 1.53
CA ASN A 175 5.38 8.44 2.75
C ASN A 175 4.37 9.18 3.64
N ALA A 176 4.34 10.52 3.61
CA ALA A 176 3.39 11.28 4.41
C ALA A 176 1.95 10.83 4.16
N GLY A 177 1.20 10.68 5.25
CA GLY A 177 -0.18 10.25 5.18
C GLY A 177 -0.90 10.29 6.52
N VAL A 178 -2.23 10.34 6.47
CA VAL A 178 -3.13 10.38 7.61
C VAL A 178 -4.19 9.29 7.50
N LEU A 179 -4.40 8.60 8.61
CA LEU A 179 -5.58 7.78 8.86
C LEU A 179 -6.51 8.60 9.74
N GLN A 180 -7.58 9.14 9.16
CA GLN A 180 -8.66 9.74 9.93
C GLN A 180 -9.48 8.63 10.60
N CYS A 181 -9.97 8.91 11.81
CA CYS A 181 -10.71 8.02 12.71
C CYS A 181 -11.35 6.79 12.01
N PRO A 182 -10.93 5.56 12.34
CA PRO A 182 -11.53 4.36 11.75
C PRO A 182 -12.93 4.17 12.34
N VAL A 183 -13.94 4.48 11.55
CA VAL A 183 -15.37 4.34 11.89
C VAL A 183 -16.11 3.92 10.65
N ASP A 184 -17.31 3.36 10.83
CA ASP A 184 -18.18 2.95 9.73
C ASP A 184 -18.32 4.04 8.68
N ALA A 185 -18.35 3.64 7.41
CA ALA A 185 -18.28 4.58 6.29
C ALA A 185 -19.40 5.63 6.30
N GLU A 186 -20.60 5.25 6.77
CA GLU A 186 -21.74 6.16 6.95
C GLU A 186 -21.49 7.21 8.04
N LEU A 187 -20.83 6.82 9.12
CA LEU A 187 -20.53 7.69 10.26
C LEU A 187 -19.31 8.58 10.01
N GLN A 188 -18.54 8.35 8.93
CA GLN A 188 -17.39 9.16 8.59
C GLN A 188 -17.83 10.53 8.05
N PRO A 189 -17.45 11.64 8.71
CA PRO A 189 -17.75 12.97 8.19
C PRO A 189 -17.07 13.19 6.84
N LEU A 190 -17.74 13.88 5.91
CA LEU A 190 -17.17 14.19 4.58
C LEU A 190 -15.83 14.95 4.68
N ALA A 191 -15.62 15.74 5.73
CA ALA A 191 -14.35 16.42 5.98
C ALA A 191 -13.18 15.43 6.18
N ALA A 192 -13.43 14.23 6.71
CA ALA A 192 -12.43 13.17 6.82
C ALA A 192 -12.03 12.62 5.44
N PHE A 193 -13.00 12.42 4.55
CA PHE A 193 -12.74 12.04 3.15
C PHE A 193 -11.89 13.09 2.44
N ARG A 194 -12.29 14.38 2.53
CA ARG A 194 -11.52 15.49 1.93
C ARG A 194 -10.08 15.50 2.43
N ARG A 195 -9.89 15.46 3.75
CA ARG A 195 -8.55 15.46 4.34
C ARG A 195 -7.69 14.26 3.95
N CYS A 196 -8.26 13.05 3.91
CA CYS A 196 -7.55 11.87 3.45
C CYS A 196 -7.17 12.00 1.95
N MET A 197 -8.08 12.51 1.11
CA MET A 197 -7.80 12.75 -0.30
C MET A 197 -6.73 13.82 -0.52
N ASP A 198 -6.80 14.93 0.21
CA ASP A 198 -5.83 16.03 0.12
C ASP A 198 -4.44 15.54 0.48
N VAL A 199 -4.28 14.94 1.68
CA VAL A 199 -2.96 14.54 2.19
C VAL A 199 -2.43 13.28 1.53
N ASN A 200 -3.22 12.21 1.43
CA ASN A 200 -2.71 10.89 1.01
C ASN A 200 -2.63 10.74 -0.52
N PHE A 201 -3.38 11.55 -1.27
CA PHE A 201 -3.49 11.41 -2.71
C PHE A 201 -3.04 12.69 -3.44
N LEU A 202 -3.77 13.80 -3.32
CA LEU A 202 -3.50 15.02 -4.10
C LEU A 202 -2.10 15.57 -3.83
N SER A 203 -1.69 15.67 -2.57
CA SER A 203 -0.34 16.12 -2.22
C SER A 203 0.75 15.20 -2.76
N ALA A 204 0.56 13.87 -2.73
CA ALA A 204 1.54 12.93 -3.29
C ALA A 204 1.66 13.08 -4.82
N VAL A 205 0.54 13.26 -5.52
CA VAL A 205 0.53 13.55 -6.96
C VAL A 205 1.23 14.88 -7.25
N HIS A 206 0.95 15.91 -6.46
CA HIS A 206 1.57 17.23 -6.60
C HIS A 206 3.09 17.16 -6.40
N MET A 207 3.56 16.46 -5.36
CA MET A 207 4.99 16.21 -5.13
C MET A 207 5.63 15.48 -6.32
N CYS A 208 4.97 14.46 -6.88
CA CYS A 208 5.46 13.77 -8.07
C CYS A 208 5.60 14.73 -9.26
N GLN A 209 4.58 15.56 -9.53
CA GLN A 209 4.57 16.49 -10.66
C GLN A 209 5.67 17.56 -10.54
N LEU A 210 5.80 18.17 -9.36
CA LEU A 210 6.78 19.24 -9.12
C LEU A 210 8.23 18.76 -9.21
N PHE A 211 8.53 17.59 -8.62
CA PHE A 211 9.89 17.06 -8.59
C PHE A 211 10.26 16.28 -9.85
N LEU A 212 9.32 16.05 -10.78
CA LEU A 212 9.54 15.27 -11.99
C LEU A 212 10.72 15.74 -12.84
N PRO A 213 10.96 17.05 -13.05
CA PRO A 213 12.13 17.52 -13.80
C PRO A 213 13.47 17.10 -13.18
N LEU A 214 13.56 17.01 -11.85
CA LEU A 214 14.76 16.54 -11.15
C LEU A 214 14.89 15.01 -11.23
N LEU A 215 13.77 14.29 -11.11
CA LEU A 215 13.73 12.83 -11.21
C LEU A 215 14.12 12.35 -12.61
N ARG A 216 13.67 13.05 -13.67
CA ARG A 216 14.04 12.74 -15.06
C ARG A 216 15.54 12.88 -15.31
N ARG A 217 16.17 13.94 -14.78
CA ARG A 217 17.63 14.15 -14.90
C ARG A 217 18.43 12.99 -14.31
N ALA A 218 17.97 12.44 -13.18
CA ALA A 218 18.65 11.34 -12.49
C ALA A 218 18.24 9.94 -12.98
N ALA A 219 17.30 9.82 -13.94
CA ALA A 219 16.60 8.57 -14.24
C ALA A 219 16.14 7.86 -12.94
N GLY A 220 15.49 8.64 -12.08
CA GLY A 220 15.30 8.35 -10.66
C GLY A 220 14.17 7.37 -10.33
N ARG A 221 13.70 7.45 -9.10
CA ARG A 221 12.74 6.54 -8.46
C ARG A 221 11.63 7.33 -7.77
N ILE A 222 10.40 6.90 -7.96
CA ILE A 222 9.25 7.33 -7.18
C ILE A 222 8.77 6.13 -6.38
N VAL A 223 8.64 6.30 -5.06
CA VAL A 223 8.10 5.29 -4.15
C VAL A 223 6.89 5.88 -3.44
N ASN A 224 5.71 5.35 -3.74
CA ASN A 224 4.46 5.81 -3.15
C ASN A 224 3.99 4.82 -2.09
N VAL A 225 3.86 5.28 -0.84
CA VAL A 225 3.44 4.45 0.28
C VAL A 225 1.92 4.46 0.35
N SER A 226 1.34 3.41 -0.23
CA SER A 226 -0.09 3.13 -0.18
C SER A 226 -0.43 2.30 1.08
N SER A 227 -1.36 1.35 0.98
CA SER A 227 -1.76 0.45 2.05
C SER A 227 -2.46 -0.78 1.49
N LEU A 228 -2.51 -1.88 2.24
CA LEU A 228 -3.41 -2.99 1.95
C LEU A 228 -4.87 -2.53 1.74
N ALA A 229 -5.31 -1.49 2.46
CA ALA A 229 -6.63 -0.88 2.32
C ALA A 229 -6.92 -0.28 0.93
N ALA A 230 -5.89 -0.14 0.08
CA ALA A 230 -6.04 0.30 -1.30
C ALA A 230 -6.56 -0.81 -2.24
N GLU A 231 -6.38 -2.08 -1.86
CA GLU A 231 -6.77 -3.22 -2.68
C GLU A 231 -7.95 -3.99 -2.11
N VAL A 232 -8.05 -3.98 -0.78
CA VAL A 232 -9.05 -4.74 -0.04
C VAL A 232 -9.94 -3.76 0.70
N PRO A 233 -11.25 -3.70 0.39
CA PRO A 233 -12.22 -2.95 1.17
C PRO A 233 -12.23 -3.48 2.60
N MET A 234 -11.86 -2.63 3.56
CA MET A 234 -11.87 -2.98 4.98
C MET A 234 -12.91 -2.10 5.69
N PRO A 235 -13.83 -2.70 6.48
CA PRO A 235 -14.72 -1.94 7.34
C PRO A 235 -13.94 -0.96 8.21
N MET A 236 -14.53 0.21 8.44
CA MET A 236 -13.94 1.35 9.14
C MET A 236 -12.82 2.12 8.41
N PHE A 237 -12.43 1.72 7.20
CA PHE A 237 -11.37 2.37 6.43
C PHE A 237 -11.89 3.14 5.20
N GLY A 238 -13.16 3.55 5.15
CA GLY A 238 -13.77 4.18 3.96
C GLY A 238 -12.94 5.32 3.36
N ALA A 239 -12.77 6.42 4.11
CA ALA A 239 -12.01 7.58 3.67
C ALA A 239 -10.52 7.27 3.38
N TYR A 240 -9.87 6.52 4.27
CA TYR A 240 -8.46 6.19 4.14
C TYR A 240 -8.19 5.25 2.96
N GLY A 241 -8.93 4.15 2.88
CA GLY A 241 -8.86 3.15 1.82
C GLY A 241 -9.13 3.78 0.45
N ALA A 242 -10.16 4.61 0.33
CA ALA A 242 -10.43 5.36 -0.90
C ALA A 242 -9.23 6.21 -1.34
N SER A 243 -8.64 6.99 -0.43
CA SER A 243 -7.47 7.82 -0.75
C SER A 243 -6.22 7.00 -1.15
N LYS A 244 -6.00 5.85 -0.49
CA LYS A 244 -4.86 4.97 -0.78
C LYS A 244 -5.07 4.17 -2.07
N ALA A 245 -6.31 3.83 -2.41
CA ALA A 245 -6.71 3.26 -3.70
C ALA A 245 -6.47 4.27 -4.84
N ALA A 246 -6.89 5.52 -4.67
CA ALA A 246 -6.61 6.59 -5.63
C ALA A 246 -5.09 6.76 -5.88
N LEU A 247 -4.29 6.79 -4.80
CA LEU A 247 -2.82 6.84 -4.90
C LEU A 247 -2.25 5.62 -5.64
N LYS A 248 -2.76 4.41 -5.39
CA LYS A 248 -2.31 3.19 -6.09
C LYS A 248 -2.54 3.32 -7.59
N VAL A 249 -3.76 3.67 -8.00
CA VAL A 249 -4.14 3.73 -9.42
C VAL A 249 -3.30 4.77 -10.16
N VAL A 250 -3.16 5.99 -9.62
CA VAL A 250 -2.33 7.02 -10.28
C VAL A 250 -0.86 6.61 -10.35
N SER A 251 -0.35 5.87 -9.36
CA SER A 251 1.02 5.35 -9.38
C SER A 251 1.24 4.33 -10.49
N GLU A 252 0.25 3.47 -10.73
CA GLU A 252 0.29 2.48 -11.82
C GLU A 252 0.26 3.15 -13.20
N VAL A 253 -0.49 4.26 -13.33
CA VAL A 253 -0.49 5.11 -14.55
C VAL A 253 0.88 5.78 -14.73
N MET A 254 1.37 6.50 -13.72
CA MET A 254 2.68 7.16 -13.76
C MET A 254 3.82 6.18 -14.06
N ARG A 255 3.73 4.94 -13.58
CA ARG A 255 4.73 3.90 -13.89
C ARG A 255 4.87 3.66 -15.40
N GLN A 256 3.77 3.69 -16.14
CA GLN A 256 3.79 3.49 -17.60
C GLN A 256 4.21 4.78 -18.31
N GLU A 257 3.65 5.92 -17.92
CA GLU A 257 3.91 7.22 -18.56
C GLU A 257 5.36 7.70 -18.38
N LEU A 258 5.97 7.36 -17.25
CA LEU A 258 7.33 7.79 -16.90
C LEU A 258 8.43 6.80 -17.33
N ALA A 259 8.05 5.60 -17.78
CA ALA A 259 9.00 4.59 -18.24
C ALA A 259 9.89 5.07 -19.41
N PRO A 260 9.38 5.76 -20.46
CA PRO A 260 10.22 6.31 -21.53
C PRO A 260 11.25 7.34 -21.04
N TRP A 261 11.03 7.93 -19.87
CA TRP A 261 11.92 8.91 -19.26
C TRP A 261 12.93 8.28 -18.29
N GLY A 262 12.98 6.95 -18.20
CA GLY A 262 13.88 6.22 -17.30
C GLY A 262 13.50 6.30 -15.81
N VAL A 263 12.40 6.97 -15.46
CA VAL A 263 11.92 7.07 -14.07
C VAL A 263 11.10 5.82 -13.74
N ARG A 264 11.46 5.13 -12.65
CA ARG A 264 10.71 3.97 -12.16
C ARG A 264 9.79 4.36 -11.01
N VAL A 265 8.58 3.80 -11.01
CA VAL A 265 7.58 4.03 -9.97
C VAL A 265 7.23 2.70 -9.30
N SER A 266 7.29 2.68 -7.97
CA SER A 266 6.94 1.51 -7.14
C SER A 266 5.90 1.91 -6.09
N VAL A 267 4.98 1.00 -5.79
CA VAL A 267 3.99 1.17 -4.72
C VAL A 267 4.35 0.24 -3.57
N ILE A 268 4.32 0.75 -2.34
CA ILE A 268 4.44 -0.06 -1.12
C ILE A 268 3.07 -0.14 -0.45
N GLN A 269 2.60 -1.33 -0.10
CA GLN A 269 1.32 -1.57 0.59
C GLN A 269 1.55 -2.30 1.91
N PRO A 270 1.88 -1.56 2.99
CA PRO A 270 2.04 -2.17 4.30
C PRO A 270 0.71 -2.71 4.84
N ALA A 271 0.79 -3.84 5.55
CA ALA A 271 -0.31 -4.47 6.26
C ALA A 271 0.03 -4.66 7.76
N GLY A 272 -0.65 -3.92 8.64
CA GLY A 272 -0.64 -4.18 10.09
C GLY A 272 0.67 -3.80 10.82
N PHE A 273 1.16 -2.57 10.64
CA PHE A 273 2.37 -2.07 11.33
C PHE A 273 2.06 -0.90 12.27
N ARG A 274 2.78 -0.84 13.39
CA ARG A 274 2.63 0.20 14.41
C ARG A 274 3.61 1.36 14.15
N THR A 275 3.11 2.47 13.60
CA THR A 275 3.94 3.61 13.19
C THR A 275 3.89 4.83 14.14
N SER A 276 2.91 4.89 15.04
CA SER A 276 2.74 5.99 16.01
C SER A 276 3.25 5.62 17.40
N THR A 277 3.78 6.60 18.13
CA THR A 277 4.06 6.47 19.57
C THR A 277 2.76 6.41 20.38
N SER A 278 2.78 5.69 21.51
CA SER A 278 1.62 5.42 22.39
C SER A 278 0.83 6.67 22.81
N ASP A 279 1.53 7.78 23.04
CA ASP A 279 0.94 8.96 23.68
C ASP A 279 0.18 9.82 22.67
N ARG A 280 0.81 10.14 21.53
CA ARG A 280 0.13 10.82 20.40
C ARG A 280 -1.07 10.02 19.90
N PHE A 281 -0.94 8.71 19.93
CA PHE A 281 -1.98 7.79 19.54
C PHE A 281 -3.22 7.90 20.46
N THR A 282 -3.02 7.90 21.78
CA THR A 282 -4.11 7.97 22.77
C THR A 282 -4.84 9.32 22.72
N ASP A 283 -4.11 10.43 22.60
CA ASP A 283 -4.70 11.77 22.48
C ASP A 283 -5.42 11.99 21.16
N SER A 284 -4.94 11.35 20.09
CA SER A 284 -5.64 11.32 18.81
C SER A 284 -6.98 10.60 18.97
N VAL A 285 -6.98 9.38 19.51
CA VAL A 285 -8.20 8.58 19.71
C VAL A 285 -9.28 9.33 20.51
N ARG A 286 -8.90 9.95 21.63
CA ARG A 286 -9.85 10.69 22.49
C ARG A 286 -10.50 11.89 21.79
N ARG A 287 -9.69 12.70 21.08
CA ARG A 287 -10.20 13.86 20.35
C ARG A 287 -11.15 13.46 19.23
N HIS A 288 -10.81 12.40 18.49
CA HIS A 288 -11.66 11.90 17.42
C HIS A 288 -12.99 11.35 17.94
N ALA A 289 -13.00 10.66 19.09
CA ALA A 289 -14.25 10.15 19.69
C ALA A 289 -15.25 11.27 20.00
N ALA A 290 -14.77 12.33 20.66
CA ALA A 290 -15.60 13.49 21.01
C ALA A 290 -16.11 14.23 19.76
N GLN A 291 -15.24 14.39 18.77
CA GLN A 291 -15.60 15.04 17.51
C GLN A 291 -16.61 14.21 16.69
N LEU A 292 -16.48 12.89 16.71
CA LEU A 292 -17.41 11.97 16.02
C LEU A 292 -18.83 12.10 16.58
N LEU A 293 -19.00 12.00 17.90
CA LEU A 293 -20.32 12.14 18.53
C LEU A 293 -20.96 13.51 18.25
N ALA A 294 -20.15 14.57 18.14
CA ALA A 294 -20.63 15.91 17.83
C ALA A 294 -21.01 16.11 16.35
N THR A 295 -20.56 15.24 15.45
CA THR A 295 -20.76 15.40 14.00
C THR A 295 -21.75 14.40 13.40
N VAL A 296 -22.00 13.27 14.05
CA VAL A 296 -23.00 12.29 13.62
C VAL A 296 -24.43 12.84 13.83
N SER A 297 -25.33 12.59 12.88
CA SER A 297 -26.73 13.05 12.93
C SER A 297 -27.49 12.44 14.11
N ALA A 298 -28.57 13.10 14.55
CA ALA A 298 -29.42 12.57 15.62
C ALA A 298 -30.05 11.22 15.26
N GLU A 299 -30.42 11.04 13.98
CA GLU A 299 -30.95 9.78 13.43
C GLU A 299 -29.91 8.67 13.52
N ALA A 300 -28.70 8.88 13.00
CA ALA A 300 -27.64 7.89 13.08
C ALA A 300 -27.21 7.60 14.53
N ARG A 301 -27.26 8.59 15.42
CA ARG A 301 -27.04 8.35 16.86
C ARG A 301 -28.12 7.46 17.48
N ALA A 302 -29.38 7.60 17.08
CA ALA A 302 -30.46 6.73 17.52
C ALA A 302 -30.34 5.31 16.94
N ASP A 303 -29.94 5.18 15.68
CA ASP A 303 -29.81 3.87 15.02
C ASP A 303 -28.61 3.06 15.52
N TYR A 304 -27.47 3.73 15.67
CA TYR A 304 -26.22 3.09 16.07
C TYR A 304 -26.03 3.04 17.58
N GLY A 305 -26.51 4.05 18.31
CA GLY A 305 -26.30 4.22 19.74
C GLY A 305 -24.96 4.87 20.09
N ASP A 306 -24.99 5.83 21.00
CA ASP A 306 -23.80 6.56 21.47
C ASP A 306 -22.72 5.62 22.03
N SER A 307 -23.15 4.51 22.65
CA SER A 307 -22.25 3.48 23.19
C SER A 307 -21.41 2.80 22.10
N TYR A 308 -22.04 2.47 20.97
CA TYR A 308 -21.37 1.87 19.83
C TYR A 308 -20.43 2.88 19.16
N ILE A 309 -20.92 4.10 18.87
CA ILE A 309 -20.15 5.16 18.22
C ILE A 309 -18.88 5.49 19.02
N SER A 310 -19.02 5.61 20.34
CA SER A 310 -17.88 5.86 21.25
C SER A 310 -16.86 4.71 21.24
N SER A 311 -17.34 3.47 21.09
CA SER A 311 -16.48 2.28 21.07
C SER A 311 -15.59 2.18 19.83
N LEU A 312 -16.02 2.73 18.68
CA LEU A 312 -15.29 2.66 17.41
C LEU A 312 -13.91 3.32 17.52
N SER A 313 -13.81 4.39 18.31
CA SER A 313 -12.54 5.06 18.57
C SER A 313 -11.53 4.16 19.30
N GLY A 314 -12.01 3.21 20.11
CA GLY A 314 -11.19 2.19 20.75
C GLY A 314 -10.61 1.16 19.78
N GLY A 315 -11.22 0.98 18.61
CA GLY A 315 -10.77 -0.01 17.63
C GLY A 315 -9.38 0.26 17.07
N LEU A 316 -9.05 1.54 16.85
CA LEU A 316 -7.70 1.91 16.47
C LEU A 316 -6.68 1.42 17.52
N ALA A 317 -7.01 1.49 18.82
CA ALA A 317 -6.11 1.08 19.90
C ALA A 317 -5.87 -0.43 19.91
N ILE A 318 -6.91 -1.22 19.62
CA ILE A 318 -6.81 -2.66 19.46
C ILE A 318 -5.92 -2.99 18.25
N MET A 319 -6.13 -2.31 17.12
CA MET A 319 -5.30 -2.48 15.91
C MET A 319 -3.82 -2.17 16.20
N SER A 320 -3.53 -1.06 16.89
CA SER A 320 -2.17 -0.67 17.23
C SER A 320 -1.47 -1.69 18.13
N ARG A 321 -2.19 -2.35 19.05
CA ARG A 321 -1.63 -3.40 19.91
C ARG A 321 -1.30 -4.70 19.15
N GLN A 322 -2.09 -5.02 18.14
CA GLN A 322 -1.91 -6.23 17.33
C GLN A 322 -0.91 -6.02 16.18
N ALA A 323 -0.64 -4.77 15.80
CA ALA A 323 0.25 -4.43 14.72
C ALA A 323 1.72 -4.74 15.04
N ALA A 324 2.46 -5.16 14.01
CA ALA A 324 3.89 -5.44 14.09
C ALA A 324 4.67 -4.18 14.50
N ALA A 325 5.53 -4.33 15.51
CA ALA A 325 6.40 -3.25 15.98
C ALA A 325 7.66 -3.09 15.12
N ASP A 326 8.12 -4.19 14.49
CA ASP A 326 9.24 -4.15 13.58
C ASP A 326 8.83 -3.57 12.23
N LEU A 327 9.45 -2.45 11.87
CA LEU A 327 9.19 -1.74 10.62
C LEU A 327 10.16 -2.15 9.51
N SER A 328 11.18 -2.98 9.82
CA SER A 328 12.23 -3.39 8.89
C SER A 328 11.68 -3.94 7.56
N PRO A 329 10.61 -4.76 7.51
CA PRO A 329 10.14 -5.31 6.24
C PRO A 329 9.67 -4.22 5.27
N VAL A 330 9.07 -3.15 5.80
CA VAL A 330 8.60 -2.03 4.98
C VAL A 330 9.76 -1.15 4.54
N VAL A 331 10.71 -0.89 5.44
CA VAL A 331 11.88 -0.08 5.15
C VAL A 331 12.77 -0.76 4.11
N ASP A 332 12.97 -2.08 4.22
CA ASP A 332 13.75 -2.86 3.27
C ASP A 332 13.10 -2.89 1.89
N ASP A 333 11.77 -3.04 1.82
CA ASP A 333 11.02 -2.93 0.56
C ASP A 333 11.14 -1.53 -0.07
N MET A 334 11.10 -0.45 0.74
CA MET A 334 11.37 0.91 0.25
C MET A 334 12.81 1.08 -0.24
N CYS A 335 13.79 0.50 0.46
CA CYS A 335 15.19 0.49 0.04
C CYS A 335 15.39 -0.29 -1.27
N ASP A 336 14.78 -1.45 -1.43
CA ASP A 336 14.82 -2.20 -2.69
C ASP A 336 14.16 -1.40 -3.82
N ALA A 337 12.99 -0.81 -3.60
CA ALA A 337 12.33 0.05 -4.58
C ALA A 337 13.22 1.22 -5.04
N LEU A 338 14.04 1.78 -4.14
CA LEU A 338 14.96 2.86 -4.43
C LEU A 338 16.28 2.40 -5.09
N LEU A 339 16.77 1.21 -4.78
CA LEU A 339 18.15 0.83 -5.10
C LEU A 339 18.27 -0.37 -6.02
N SER A 340 17.22 -1.16 -6.22
CA SER A 340 17.24 -2.28 -7.16
C SER A 340 17.46 -1.80 -8.59
N ALA A 341 18.24 -2.57 -9.35
CA ALA A 341 18.35 -2.37 -10.80
C ALA A 341 16.99 -2.57 -11.49
N ASN A 342 16.17 -3.49 -10.97
CA ASN A 342 14.83 -3.81 -11.47
C ASN A 342 13.85 -3.87 -10.30
N PRO A 343 13.40 -2.71 -9.78
CA PRO A 343 12.45 -2.69 -8.67
C PRO A 343 11.10 -3.25 -9.10
N ARG A 344 10.37 -3.86 -8.15
CA ARG A 344 9.02 -4.37 -8.37
C ARG A 344 8.04 -3.21 -8.50
N ALA A 345 6.97 -3.39 -9.27
CA ALA A 345 5.92 -2.38 -9.34
C ALA A 345 5.13 -2.24 -8.03
N LEU A 346 5.01 -3.34 -7.27
CA LEU A 346 4.25 -3.42 -6.03
C LEU A 346 4.96 -4.30 -5.00
N TYR A 347 5.11 -3.74 -3.80
CA TYR A 347 5.62 -4.40 -2.60
C TYR A 347 4.48 -4.47 -1.57
N ALA A 348 4.28 -5.61 -0.91
CA ALA A 348 3.19 -5.80 0.05
C ALA A 348 3.68 -6.44 1.36
N PRO A 349 4.52 -5.73 2.13
CA PRO A 349 5.06 -6.24 3.38
C PRO A 349 3.97 -6.33 4.46
N GLY A 350 4.13 -7.30 5.36
CA GLY A 350 3.28 -7.47 6.54
C GLY A 350 2.33 -8.66 6.46
N GLN A 351 1.67 -8.94 7.59
CA GLN A 351 0.78 -10.08 7.72
C GLN A 351 -0.41 -9.95 6.77
N MET A 352 -0.75 -11.03 6.08
CA MET A 352 -1.84 -11.10 5.11
C MET A 352 -1.71 -10.13 3.90
N GLY A 353 -0.56 -9.44 3.73
CA GLY A 353 -0.36 -8.43 2.70
C GLY A 353 -0.52 -8.93 1.27
N TRP A 354 -0.24 -10.21 1.02
CA TRP A 354 -0.50 -10.86 -0.28
C TRP A 354 -1.76 -11.73 -0.29
N LEU A 355 -2.11 -12.36 0.84
CA LEU A 355 -3.20 -13.32 0.91
C LEU A 355 -4.57 -12.65 0.83
N LEU A 356 -4.80 -11.56 1.55
CA LEU A 356 -6.09 -10.86 1.52
C LEU A 356 -6.42 -10.29 0.14
N PRO A 357 -5.48 -9.62 -0.57
CA PRO A 357 -5.74 -9.20 -1.95
C PRO A 357 -5.97 -10.36 -2.90
N PHE A 358 -5.24 -11.47 -2.72
CA PHE A 358 -5.46 -12.68 -3.51
C PHE A 358 -6.89 -13.20 -3.33
N LEU A 359 -7.35 -13.34 -2.08
CA LEU A 359 -8.72 -13.76 -1.78
C LEU A 359 -9.76 -12.78 -2.35
N HIS A 360 -9.55 -11.47 -2.19
CA HIS A 360 -10.45 -10.45 -2.73
C HIS A 360 -10.60 -10.52 -4.25
N ARG A 361 -9.52 -10.85 -4.97
CA ARG A 361 -9.53 -10.96 -6.44
C ARG A 361 -10.08 -12.29 -6.96
N THR A 362 -10.03 -13.35 -6.15
CA THR A 362 -10.33 -14.72 -6.60
C THR A 362 -11.66 -15.25 -6.08
N CYS A 363 -12.06 -14.88 -4.86
CA CYS A 363 -13.34 -15.26 -4.29
C CYS A 363 -14.47 -14.42 -4.89
N SER A 364 -15.69 -14.96 -4.92
CA SER A 364 -16.88 -14.14 -5.16
C SER A 364 -17.08 -13.15 -4.01
N THR A 365 -17.74 -12.03 -4.28
CA THR A 365 -18.03 -10.99 -3.27
C THR A 365 -18.69 -11.58 -2.02
N THR A 366 -19.67 -12.48 -2.17
CA THR A 366 -20.35 -13.12 -1.02
C THR A 366 -19.39 -13.93 -0.15
N VAL A 367 -18.47 -14.70 -0.76
CA VAL A 367 -17.48 -15.49 0.00
C VAL A 367 -16.47 -14.57 0.67
N PHE A 368 -16.02 -13.53 -0.05
CA PHE A 368 -15.07 -12.58 0.51
C PHE A 368 -15.67 -11.78 1.67
N ASP A 369 -16.90 -11.31 1.54
CA ASP A 369 -17.61 -10.59 2.60
C ASP A 369 -17.80 -11.48 3.83
N ALA A 370 -18.09 -12.77 3.64
CA ALA A 370 -18.13 -13.73 4.72
C ALA A 370 -16.75 -13.91 5.39
N ILE A 371 -15.65 -13.98 4.63
CA ILE A 371 -14.30 -14.04 5.20
C ILE A 371 -14.02 -12.78 6.04
N ILE A 372 -14.32 -11.60 5.50
CA ILE A 372 -14.12 -10.31 6.18
C ILE A 372 -14.99 -10.20 7.44
N SER A 373 -16.24 -10.69 7.41
CA SER A 373 -17.14 -10.63 8.58
C SER A 373 -16.67 -11.47 9.76
N HIS A 374 -15.84 -12.50 9.51
CA HIS A 374 -15.27 -13.39 10.51
C HIS A 374 -13.87 -12.97 10.98
N LEU A 375 -13.26 -11.95 10.37
CA LEU A 375 -12.05 -11.36 10.92
C LEU A 375 -12.37 -10.68 12.26
N PRO A 376 -11.43 -10.70 13.24
CA PRO A 376 -11.64 -10.08 14.53
C PRO A 376 -12.07 -8.62 14.35
N LYS A 377 -13.30 -8.29 14.77
CA LYS A 377 -13.80 -6.93 14.74
C LYS A 377 -13.03 -6.11 15.77
N TYR A 378 -12.66 -4.89 15.41
CA TYR A 378 -11.97 -3.98 16.33
C TYR A 378 -12.93 -3.28 17.31
N THR A 379 -14.17 -3.77 17.46
CA THR A 379 -15.09 -3.36 18.53
C THR A 379 -15.83 -4.57 19.08
N ASN A 380 -16.04 -4.57 20.40
CA ASN A 380 -16.84 -5.57 21.12
C ASN A 380 -18.33 -5.17 21.22
N GLN A 381 -18.71 -3.99 20.71
CA GLN A 381 -20.08 -3.47 20.76
C GLN A 381 -20.80 -3.69 19.44
N GLN A 382 -22.13 -3.81 19.50
CA GLN A 382 -23.01 -3.85 18.33
C GLN A 382 -23.92 -2.61 18.28
N PRO A 383 -24.32 -2.16 17.07
CA PRO A 383 -25.31 -1.10 16.88
C PRO A 383 -26.60 -1.38 17.67
N GLU A 384 -27.25 -0.33 18.17
CA GLU A 384 -28.48 -0.45 18.98
C GLU A 384 -29.64 -1.10 18.21
N VAL A 385 -29.85 -0.74 16.95
CA VAL A 385 -30.87 -1.38 16.10
C VAL A 385 -30.63 -2.88 15.95
N GLN A 386 -29.37 -3.33 15.84
CA GLN A 386 -29.05 -4.75 15.77
C GLN A 386 -29.32 -5.48 17.09
N ARG A 387 -29.05 -4.84 18.24
CA ARG A 387 -29.38 -5.39 19.56
C ARG A 387 -30.88 -5.56 19.76
N LEU A 388 -31.66 -4.56 19.34
CA LEU A 388 -33.13 -4.60 19.42
C LEU A 388 -33.71 -5.72 18.54
N LEU A 389 -33.25 -5.83 17.29
CA LEU A 389 -33.68 -6.90 16.38
C LEU A 389 -33.31 -8.30 16.90
N TRP A 390 -32.16 -8.45 17.58
CA TRP A 390 -31.79 -9.71 18.22
C TRP A 390 -32.68 -10.04 19.41
N THR A 391 -32.99 -9.05 20.25
CA THR A 391 -33.85 -9.23 21.42
C THR A 391 -35.28 -9.57 20.98
N VAL A 392 -35.80 -8.89 19.97
CA VAL A 392 -37.11 -9.18 19.37
C VAL A 392 -37.11 -10.54 18.66
N GLY A 393 -36.07 -10.88 17.89
CA GLY A 393 -35.93 -12.19 17.24
C GLY A 393 -35.80 -13.36 18.21
N SER A 394 -35.25 -13.13 19.41
CA SER A 394 -35.22 -14.12 20.49
C SER A 394 -36.56 -14.30 21.19
N LEU A 395 -37.41 -13.25 21.20
CA LEU A 395 -38.79 -13.32 21.73
C LEU A 395 -39.74 -14.11 20.81
N PHE A 396 -39.46 -14.19 19.51
CA PHE A 396 -40.20 -15.01 18.54
C PHE A 396 -39.71 -16.46 18.43
N LYS A 397 -38.76 -16.88 19.28
CA LYS A 397 -38.27 -18.28 19.39
C LYS A 397 -38.72 -19.01 20.66
N LEU A 398 -39.71 -18.47 21.38
CA LEU A 398 -40.34 -19.12 22.53
C LEU A 398 -41.67 -19.79 22.15
#